data_AF-A0A1P8ARE3-F1
#
_entry.id   AF-A0A1P8ARE3-F1
#
_cell.length_a   1.000
_cell.length_b   1.000
_cell.length_c   1.000
_cell.angle_alpha   90.00
_cell.angle_beta   90.00
_cell.angle_gamma   90.00
#
_symmetry.space_group_name_H-M   'P 1'
#
loop_
_entity.id
_entity.type
_entity.pdbx_description
1 polymer ?
#
loop_
_entity_poly.entity_id
_entity_poly.type
_entity_poly.pdbx_seq_one_letter_code
_entity_poly.pdbx_strand_id
1 'polypeptide(L)'
;MGRRKIEIKRIENKSSRQVTFSKRRNGLIDKARQLSILCESSVAVVVVSASGKLYDSSSGDDISKIIDRYEIQHADELRALDLEEKIQNYLPHKELLETVQSKLEEPNVDNVSVDSLISLEEQLETALSVSRARKAELMMEYIESLKEKEKLLREENQVLASQVTMTTISSALEAN
;
A
#
# COMPACT_ATOMS: atom_id res chain seq x y z
N MET A 1 -9.50 3.93 -49.49
CA MET A 1 -8.68 5.00 -48.90
C MET A 1 -7.62 4.39 -47.99
N GLY A 2 -6.33 4.70 -48.19
CA GLY A 2 -5.22 4.12 -47.42
C GLY A 2 -5.05 4.67 -46.00
N ARG A 3 -4.11 4.09 -45.24
CA ARG A 3 -3.77 4.49 -43.87
C ARG A 3 -3.12 5.89 -43.88
N ARG A 4 -3.72 6.86 -43.19
CA ARG A 4 -3.15 8.20 -42.99
C ARG A 4 -2.49 8.29 -41.62
N LYS A 5 -1.38 9.03 -41.54
CA LYS A 5 -0.74 9.37 -40.26
C LYS A 5 -1.69 10.31 -39.49
N ILE A 6 -1.83 10.08 -38.18
CA ILE A 6 -2.60 10.92 -37.26
C ILE A 6 -1.69 11.31 -36.09
N GLU A 7 -1.91 12.49 -35.52
CA GLU A 7 -1.23 12.93 -34.29
C GLU A 7 -1.67 12.11 -33.07
N ILE A 8 -0.77 11.92 -32.11
CA ILE A 8 -1.09 11.26 -30.83
C ILE A 8 -1.68 12.32 -29.88
N LYS A 9 -2.95 12.64 -30.11
CA LYS A 9 -3.78 13.48 -29.26
C LYS A 9 -5.23 12.98 -29.26
N ARG A 10 -6.08 13.54 -28.41
CA ARG A 10 -7.51 13.19 -28.38
C ARG A 10 -8.14 13.47 -29.76
N ILE A 11 -8.86 12.48 -30.30
CA ILE A 11 -9.61 12.63 -31.55
C ILE A 11 -10.92 13.35 -31.22
N GLU A 12 -11.13 14.57 -31.72
CA GLU A 12 -12.31 15.37 -31.36
C GLU A 12 -13.61 14.82 -31.96
N ASN A 13 -13.58 14.41 -33.23
CA ASN A 13 -14.76 13.84 -33.89
C ASN A 13 -15.19 12.51 -33.22
N LYS A 14 -16.42 12.47 -32.68
CA LYS A 14 -16.96 11.35 -31.91
C LYS A 14 -17.01 10.04 -32.72
N SER A 15 -17.48 10.08 -33.97
CA SER A 15 -17.58 8.90 -34.83
C SER A 15 -16.20 8.34 -35.18
N SER A 16 -15.25 9.20 -35.57
CA SER A 16 -13.86 8.81 -35.83
C SER A 16 -13.20 8.25 -34.58
N ARG A 17 -13.45 8.83 -33.40
CA ARG A 17 -12.94 8.35 -32.11
C ARG A 17 -13.47 6.96 -31.78
N GLN A 18 -14.77 6.70 -31.97
CA GLN A 18 -15.38 5.39 -31.72
C GLN A 18 -14.82 4.28 -32.63
N VAL A 19 -14.70 4.58 -33.93
CA VAL A 19 -14.13 3.64 -34.91
C VAL A 19 -12.65 3.38 -34.58
N THR A 20 -11.90 4.42 -34.24
CA THR A 20 -10.48 4.30 -33.89
C THR A 20 -10.28 3.52 -32.59
N PHE A 21 -11.10 3.76 -31.56
CA PHE A 21 -11.11 3.00 -30.32
C PHE A 21 -11.30 1.51 -30.61
N SER A 22 -12.33 1.16 -31.38
CA SER A 22 -12.63 -0.24 -31.71
C SER A 22 -11.46 -0.92 -32.43
N LYS A 23 -10.87 -0.25 -33.43
CA LYS A 23 -9.74 -0.78 -34.20
C LYS A 23 -8.46 -0.90 -33.35
N ARG A 24 -8.13 0.12 -32.56
CA ARG A 24 -6.92 0.14 -31.73
C ARG A 24 -7.03 -0.85 -30.57
N ARG A 25 -8.18 -0.94 -29.92
CA ARG A 25 -8.44 -1.93 -28.85
C ARG A 25 -8.25 -3.34 -29.39
N ASN A 26 -8.88 -3.68 -30.51
CA ASN A 26 -8.71 -5.02 -31.10
C ASN A 26 -7.24 -5.28 -31.49
N GLY A 27 -6.58 -4.31 -32.12
CA GLY A 27 -5.16 -4.45 -32.46
C GLY A 27 -4.24 -4.57 -31.24
N LEU A 28 -4.59 -3.96 -30.11
CA LEU A 28 -3.86 -4.11 -28.84
C LEU A 28 -4.04 -5.52 -28.27
N ILE A 29 -5.27 -6.03 -28.25
CA ILE A 29 -5.60 -7.39 -27.81
C ILE A 29 -4.86 -8.42 -28.68
N ASP A 30 -4.86 -8.24 -30.00
CA ASP A 30 -4.14 -9.13 -30.92
C ASP A 30 -2.63 -9.13 -30.67
N LYS A 31 -2.05 -7.98 -30.34
CA LYS A 31 -0.62 -7.88 -29.98
C LYS A 31 -0.32 -8.52 -28.63
N ALA A 32 -1.16 -8.31 -27.63
CA ALA A 32 -1.02 -8.95 -26.32
C ALA A 32 -1.08 -10.48 -26.45
N ARG A 33 -2.01 -11.00 -27.25
CA ARG A 33 -2.11 -12.43 -27.57
C ARG A 33 -0.85 -12.95 -28.27
N GLN A 34 -0.34 -12.21 -29.27
CA GLN A 34 0.90 -12.58 -29.95
C GLN A 34 2.10 -12.62 -29.00
N LEU A 35 2.24 -11.64 -28.11
CA LEU A 35 3.30 -11.61 -27.11
C LEU A 35 3.21 -12.81 -26.16
N SER A 36 2.00 -13.12 -25.70
CA SER A 36 1.74 -14.28 -24.84
C SER A 36 2.17 -15.58 -25.50
N ILE A 37 1.81 -15.79 -26.78
CA ILE A 37 2.16 -17.00 -27.53
C ILE A 37 3.66 -17.06 -27.85
N LEU A 38 4.25 -15.96 -28.33
CA LEU A 38 5.65 -15.94 -28.79
C LEU A 38 6.66 -16.06 -27.65
N CYS A 39 6.30 -15.61 -26.45
CA CYS A 39 7.20 -15.53 -25.32
C CYS A 39 6.71 -16.32 -24.10
N GLU A 40 5.69 -17.17 -24.27
CA GLU A 40 5.08 -17.97 -23.19
C GLU A 40 4.73 -17.15 -21.94
N SER A 41 4.26 -15.91 -22.16
CA SER A 41 3.96 -14.97 -21.08
C SER A 41 2.46 -14.87 -20.81
N SER A 42 2.10 -14.59 -19.56
CA SER A 42 0.73 -14.24 -19.20
C SER A 42 0.50 -12.74 -19.37
N VAL A 43 -0.50 -12.37 -20.17
CA VAL A 43 -0.78 -10.96 -20.48
C VAL A 43 -2.27 -10.70 -20.34
N ALA A 44 -2.64 -9.68 -19.57
CA ALA A 44 -3.99 -9.16 -19.46
C ALA A 44 -4.07 -7.74 -20.03
N VAL A 45 -5.16 -7.43 -20.73
CA VAL A 45 -5.46 -6.08 -21.23
C VAL A 45 -6.83 -5.68 -20.70
N VAL A 46 -6.89 -4.55 -19.99
CA VAL A 46 -8.13 -3.96 -19.50
C VAL A 46 -8.27 -2.56 -20.08
N VAL A 47 -9.43 -2.26 -20.67
CA VAL A 47 -9.73 -0.97 -21.30
C VAL A 47 -11.09 -0.48 -20.84
N VAL A 48 -11.10 0.65 -20.14
CA VAL A 48 -12.33 1.38 -19.83
C VAL A 48 -12.54 2.45 -20.90
N SER A 49 -13.68 2.39 -21.59
CA SER A 49 -14.03 3.41 -22.59
C SER A 49 -14.49 4.71 -21.93
N ALA A 50 -14.52 5.81 -22.69
CA ALA A 50 -15.02 7.10 -22.21
C ALA A 50 -16.51 7.08 -21.78
N SER A 51 -17.25 6.03 -22.11
CA SER A 51 -18.63 5.82 -21.63
C SER A 51 -18.70 4.93 -20.39
N GLY A 52 -17.57 4.59 -19.77
CA GLY A 52 -17.48 3.69 -18.61
C GLY A 52 -17.56 2.20 -18.94
N LYS A 53 -17.79 1.83 -20.21
CA LYS A 53 -17.88 0.41 -20.58
C LYS A 53 -16.50 -0.26 -20.52
N LEU A 54 -16.42 -1.37 -19.80
CA LEU A 54 -15.24 -2.20 -19.63
C LEU A 54 -15.07 -3.17 -20.82
N TYR A 55 -13.83 -3.36 -21.22
CA TYR A 55 -13.42 -4.39 -22.17
C TYR A 55 -12.12 -5.02 -21.67
N ASP A 56 -12.11 -6.33 -21.54
CA ASP A 56 -10.98 -7.09 -21.04
C ASP A 56 -10.67 -8.29 -21.92
N SER A 57 -9.41 -8.75 -21.85
CA SER A 57 -8.95 -9.98 -22.45
C SER A 57 -7.69 -10.46 -21.74
N SER A 58 -7.54 -11.76 -21.55
CA SER A 58 -6.28 -12.37 -21.09
C SER A 58 -5.78 -13.42 -22.08
N SER A 59 -4.48 -13.71 -22.02
CA SER A 59 -3.83 -14.79 -22.76
C SER A 59 -2.72 -15.40 -21.88
N GLY A 60 -2.52 -16.71 -22.01
CA GLY A 60 -1.62 -17.49 -21.15
C GLY A 60 -2.31 -17.98 -19.88
N ASP A 61 -2.79 -17.05 -19.05
CA ASP A 61 -3.53 -17.34 -17.82
C ASP A 61 -4.88 -16.62 -17.75
N ASP A 62 -5.70 -17.01 -16.78
CA ASP A 62 -6.93 -16.30 -16.41
C ASP A 62 -6.60 -14.92 -15.81
N ILE A 63 -7.45 -13.93 -16.10
CA ILE A 63 -7.24 -12.55 -15.67
C ILE A 63 -7.16 -12.42 -14.14
N SER A 64 -7.99 -13.18 -13.42
CA SER A 64 -7.97 -13.20 -11.95
C SER A 64 -6.60 -13.65 -11.42
N LYS A 65 -6.02 -14.71 -11.99
CA LYS A 65 -4.69 -15.18 -11.57
C LYS A 65 -3.58 -14.17 -11.86
N ILE A 66 -3.71 -13.41 -12.95
CA ILE A 66 -2.76 -12.35 -13.29
C ILE A 66 -2.86 -11.21 -12.27
N ILE A 67 -4.08 -10.82 -11.90
CA ILE A 67 -4.34 -9.81 -10.87
C ILE A 67 -3.84 -10.28 -9.50
N ASP A 68 -4.15 -11.51 -9.09
CA ASP A 68 -3.70 -12.08 -7.81
C ASP A 68 -2.17 -12.04 -7.70
N ARG A 69 -1.45 -12.40 -8.79
CA ARG A 69 0.01 -12.32 -8.82
C ARG A 69 0.51 -10.88 -8.72
N TYR A 70 -0.17 -9.94 -9.37
CA TYR A 70 0.16 -8.52 -9.29
C TYR A 70 -0.04 -7.99 -7.85
N GLU A 71 -1.17 -8.28 -7.23
CA GLU A 71 -1.48 -7.88 -5.85
C GLU A 71 -0.49 -8.46 -4.85
N ILE A 72 -0.10 -9.73 -4.99
CA ILE A 72 0.89 -10.36 -4.12
C ILE A 72 2.27 -9.68 -4.29
N GLN A 73 2.69 -9.40 -5.52
CA GLN A 73 3.99 -8.79 -5.79
C GLN A 73 4.05 -7.31 -5.38
N HIS A 74 2.94 -6.60 -5.46
CA HIS A 74 2.82 -5.19 -5.10
C HIS A 74 2.12 -4.98 -3.75
N ALA A 75 2.01 -6.01 -2.92
CA ALA A 75 1.26 -5.96 -1.67
C ALA A 75 1.76 -4.83 -0.75
N ASP A 76 3.07 -4.64 -0.65
CA ASP A 76 3.65 -3.62 0.22
C ASP A 76 3.44 -2.20 -0.32
N GLU A 77 3.48 -2.01 -1.64
CA GLU A 77 3.21 -0.73 -2.30
C GLU A 77 1.72 -0.36 -2.19
N LEU A 78 0.83 -1.33 -2.42
CA LEU A 78 -0.62 -1.16 -2.24
C LEU A 78 -0.98 -0.87 -0.78
N ARG A 79 -0.33 -1.53 0.17
CA ARG A 79 -0.49 -1.23 1.60
C ARG A 79 0.01 0.16 1.97
N ALA A 80 1.09 0.63 1.36
CA ALA A 80 1.60 1.98 1.59
C ALA A 80 0.62 3.04 1.08
N LEU A 81 0.06 2.85 -0.13
CA LEU A 81 -0.96 3.74 -0.71
C LEU A 81 -2.24 3.75 0.13
N ASP A 82 -2.73 2.57 0.56
CA ASP A 82 -3.91 2.45 1.43
C ASP A 82 -3.67 3.13 2.79
N LEU A 83 -2.47 2.99 3.38
CA LEU A 83 -2.13 3.68 4.61
C LEU A 83 -2.05 5.18 4.42
N GLU A 84 -1.50 5.67 3.30
CA GLU A 84 -1.40 7.10 3.00
C GLU A 84 -2.78 7.74 2.79
N GLU A 85 -3.68 7.06 2.07
CA GLU A 85 -5.08 7.47 1.94
C GLU A 85 -5.79 7.49 3.31
N LYS A 86 -5.60 6.45 4.13
CA LYS A 86 -6.16 6.38 5.49
C LYS A 86 -5.62 7.48 6.41
N ILE A 87 -4.35 7.87 6.26
CA ILE A 87 -3.77 8.99 7.00
C ILE A 87 -4.38 10.32 6.54
N GLN A 88 -4.61 10.51 5.23
CA GLN A 88 -5.28 11.72 4.73
C GLN A 88 -6.73 11.83 5.23
N ASN A 89 -7.43 10.70 5.30
CA ASN A 89 -8.81 10.61 5.78
C ASN A 89 -8.93 10.46 7.31
N TYR A 90 -7.81 10.53 8.04
CA TYR A 90 -7.79 10.37 9.48
C TYR A 90 -8.41 11.58 10.18
N LEU A 91 -9.53 11.35 10.85
CA LEU A 91 -10.08 12.30 11.81
C LEU A 91 -9.39 12.14 13.17
N PRO A 92 -8.98 13.23 13.83
CA PRO A 92 -8.43 13.18 15.18
C PRO A 92 -9.40 12.48 16.14
N HIS A 93 -8.84 11.73 17.10
CA HIS A 93 -9.63 10.95 18.06
C HIS A 93 -10.69 11.77 18.80
N LYS A 94 -10.40 13.05 19.08
CA LYS A 94 -11.34 13.98 19.70
C LYS A 94 -12.58 14.24 18.83
N GLU A 95 -12.39 14.47 17.54
CA GLU A 95 -13.48 14.76 16.59
C GLU A 95 -14.31 13.51 16.32
N LEU A 96 -13.69 12.33 16.28
CA LEU A 96 -14.41 11.05 16.21
C LEU A 96 -15.29 10.85 17.45
N LEU A 97 -14.79 11.20 18.63
CA LEU A 97 -15.50 11.06 19.89
C LEU A 97 -16.70 12.02 19.95
N GLU A 98 -16.53 13.26 19.49
CA GLU A 98 -17.63 14.24 19.32
C GLU A 98 -18.67 13.77 18.29
N THR A 99 -18.24 13.12 17.20
CA THR A 99 -19.13 12.57 16.16
C THR A 99 -19.95 11.40 16.68
N VAL A 100 -19.32 10.49 17.43
CA VAL A 100 -20.00 9.36 18.08
C VAL A 100 -21.00 9.87 19.11
N GLN A 101 -20.60 10.80 19.98
CA GLN A 101 -21.47 11.38 21.00
C GLN A 101 -22.68 12.10 20.39
N SER A 102 -22.45 12.96 19.40
CA SER A 102 -23.53 13.73 18.77
C SER A 102 -24.55 12.87 18.01
N LYS A 103 -24.12 11.75 17.41
CA LYS A 103 -25.00 10.87 16.64
C LYS A 103 -25.66 9.78 17.48
N LEU A 104 -25.01 9.28 18.53
CA LEU A 104 -25.41 8.06 19.23
C LEU A 104 -25.81 8.27 20.70
N GLU A 105 -25.87 9.51 21.20
CA GLU A 105 -26.49 9.80 22.49
C GLU A 105 -28.04 9.67 22.43
N GLU A 106 -28.62 9.27 23.57
CA GLU A 106 -30.01 8.83 23.74
C GLU A 106 -31.12 9.70 23.09
N PRO A 107 -31.03 11.03 22.95
CA PRO A 107 -32.07 11.80 22.26
C PRO A 107 -31.95 11.82 20.71
N ASN A 108 -30.84 11.36 20.11
CA ASN A 108 -30.56 11.49 18.66
C ASN A 108 -30.56 10.17 17.87
N VAL A 109 -30.60 9.02 18.56
CA VAL A 109 -30.44 7.68 17.95
C VAL A 109 -31.53 7.37 16.92
N ASP A 110 -32.77 7.83 17.15
CA ASP A 110 -33.93 7.55 16.29
C ASP A 110 -33.86 8.26 14.91
N ASN A 111 -32.95 9.22 14.71
CA ASN A 111 -32.82 10.02 13.48
C ASN A 111 -31.55 9.70 12.67
N VAL A 112 -30.76 8.69 13.04
CA VAL A 112 -29.52 8.35 12.34
C VAL A 112 -29.81 7.43 11.14
N SER A 113 -29.40 7.83 9.94
CA SER A 113 -29.53 6.98 8.75
C SER A 113 -28.50 5.85 8.73
N VAL A 114 -28.84 4.74 8.06
CA VAL A 114 -27.92 3.61 7.85
C VAL A 114 -26.65 4.06 7.12
N ASP A 115 -26.76 4.92 6.11
CA ASP A 115 -25.59 5.47 5.39
C ASP A 115 -24.66 6.26 6.32
N SER A 116 -25.23 6.96 7.31
CA SER A 116 -24.45 7.70 8.30
C SER A 116 -23.70 6.79 9.28
N LEU A 117 -24.23 5.59 9.54
CA LEU A 117 -23.58 4.57 10.36
C LEU A 117 -22.45 3.88 9.60
N ILE A 118 -22.67 3.56 8.31
CA ILE A 118 -21.65 2.98 7.43
C ILE A 118 -20.44 3.94 7.33
N SER A 119 -20.70 5.23 7.10
CA SER A 119 -19.62 6.22 7.04
C SER A 119 -18.87 6.36 8.38
N LEU A 120 -19.57 6.21 9.52
CA LEU A 120 -18.94 6.26 10.83
C LEU A 120 -18.08 5.02 11.11
N GLU A 121 -18.54 3.84 10.67
CA GLU A 121 -17.77 2.60 10.72
C GLU A 121 -16.46 2.71 9.92
N GLU A 122 -16.54 3.19 8.68
CA GLU A 122 -15.36 3.43 7.83
C GLU A 122 -14.34 4.39 8.47
N GLN A 123 -14.82 5.45 9.13
CA GLN A 123 -13.96 6.39 9.85
C GLN A 123 -13.29 5.76 11.08
N LEU A 124 -14.01 4.92 11.83
CA LEU A 124 -13.46 4.21 12.99
C LEU A 124 -12.43 3.15 12.57
N GLU A 125 -12.69 2.42 11.49
CA GLU A 125 -11.73 1.47 10.92
C GLU A 125 -10.45 2.16 10.45
N THR A 126 -10.59 3.30 9.77
CA THR A 126 -9.48 4.15 9.34
C THR A 126 -8.65 4.60 10.55
N ALA A 127 -9.30 5.13 11.58
CA ALA A 127 -8.63 5.59 12.80
C ALA A 127 -7.90 4.45 13.53
N LEU A 128 -8.52 3.27 13.62
CA LEU A 128 -7.92 2.09 14.22
C LEU A 128 -6.69 1.63 13.43
N SER A 129 -6.75 1.64 12.10
CA SER A 129 -5.65 1.28 11.21
C SER A 129 -4.46 2.22 11.39
N VAL A 130 -4.69 3.54 11.33
CA VAL A 130 -3.64 4.56 11.53
C VAL A 130 -3.03 4.47 12.93
N SER A 131 -3.85 4.29 13.97
CA SER A 131 -3.36 4.14 15.35
C SER A 131 -2.45 2.90 15.51
N ARG A 132 -2.84 1.77 14.90
CA ARG A 132 -2.02 0.54 14.90
C ARG A 132 -0.69 0.75 14.17
N ALA A 133 -0.71 1.41 13.01
CA ALA A 133 0.49 1.72 12.24
C ALA A 133 1.46 2.59 13.04
N ARG A 134 0.97 3.68 13.64
CA ARG A 134 1.78 4.57 14.48
C ARG A 134 2.35 3.85 15.71
N LYS A 135 1.56 2.98 16.34
CA LYS A 135 2.03 2.16 17.47
C LYS A 135 3.16 1.21 17.05
N ALA A 136 3.05 0.59 15.87
CA ALA A 136 4.07 -0.30 15.34
C ALA A 136 5.37 0.47 15.03
N GLU A 137 5.26 1.65 14.42
CA GLU A 137 6.39 2.54 14.12
C GLU A 137 7.15 2.92 15.40
N LEU A 138 6.46 3.43 16.42
CA LEU A 138 7.06 3.77 17.72
C LEU A 138 7.70 2.55 18.40
N MET A 139 7.10 1.36 18.25
CA MET A 139 7.67 0.14 18.80
C MET A 139 8.97 -0.25 18.09
N MET A 140 9.04 -0.07 16.77
CA MET A 140 10.27 -0.32 15.99
C MET A 140 11.38 0.66 16.37
N GLU A 141 11.08 1.97 16.46
CA GLU A 141 12.03 2.98 16.95
C GLU A 141 12.55 2.62 18.35
N TYR A 142 11.66 2.17 19.24
CA TYR A 142 12.05 1.75 20.57
C TYR A 142 12.97 0.51 20.54
N ILE A 143 12.67 -0.49 19.72
CA ILE A 143 13.52 -1.68 19.54
C ILE A 143 14.91 -1.29 19.01
N GLU A 144 15.00 -0.35 18.07
CA GLU A 144 16.28 0.15 17.56
C GLU A 144 17.10 0.82 18.65
N SER A 145 16.47 1.69 19.46
CA SER A 145 17.14 2.35 20.59
C SER A 145 17.67 1.34 21.62
N LEU A 146 16.93 0.26 21.87
CA LEU A 146 17.36 -0.81 22.79
C LEU A 146 18.54 -1.60 22.24
N LYS A 147 18.55 -1.89 20.93
CA LYS A 147 19.68 -2.57 20.27
C LYS A 147 20.95 -1.73 20.31
N GLU A 148 20.84 -0.42 20.11
CA GLU A 148 21.98 0.49 20.23
C GLU A 148 22.52 0.53 21.66
N LYS A 149 21.62 0.61 22.65
CA LYS A 149 22.01 0.56 24.07
C LYS A 149 22.66 -0.76 24.46
N GLU A 150 22.16 -1.89 23.98
CA GLU A 150 22.75 -3.20 24.21
C GLU A 150 24.19 -3.28 23.67
N LYS A 151 24.42 -2.71 22.48
CA LYS A 151 25.76 -2.65 21.87
C LYS A 151 26.73 -1.85 22.74
N LEU A 152 26.35 -0.65 23.17
CA LEU A 152 27.21 0.20 24.02
C LEU A 152 27.55 -0.49 25.35
N LEU A 153 26.57 -1.13 26.00
CA LEU A 153 26.80 -1.86 27.24
C LEU A 153 27.71 -3.07 27.06
N ARG A 154 27.67 -3.75 25.91
CA ARG A 154 28.61 -4.84 25.60
C ARG A 154 30.04 -4.33 25.45
N GLU A 155 30.22 -3.21 24.75
CA GLU A 155 31.54 -2.58 24.56
C GLU A 155 32.11 -2.13 25.92
N GLU A 156 31.30 -1.46 26.75
CA GLU A 156 31.71 -1.04 28.10
C GLU A 156 32.08 -2.23 28.99
N ASN A 157 31.27 -3.29 29.00
CA ASN A 157 31.58 -4.51 29.75
C ASN A 157 32.89 -5.17 29.29
N GLN A 158 33.18 -5.16 27.99
CA GLN A 158 34.43 -5.70 27.47
C GLN A 158 35.65 -4.89 27.97
N VAL A 159 35.54 -3.57 27.99
CA VAL A 159 36.58 -2.68 28.53
C VAL A 159 36.78 -2.94 30.02
N LEU A 160 35.70 -2.95 30.81
CA LEU A 160 35.77 -3.21 32.25
C LEU A 160 36.36 -4.59 32.56
N ALA A 161 35.96 -5.63 31.81
CA ALA A 161 36.53 -6.96 31.96
C ALA A 161 38.05 -6.97 31.72
N SER A 162 38.52 -6.30 30.67
CA SER A 162 39.96 -6.16 30.40
C SER A 162 40.70 -5.44 31.54
N GLN A 163 40.12 -4.37 32.09
CA GLN A 163 40.72 -3.64 33.21
C GLN A 163 40.84 -4.51 34.46
N VAL A 164 39.77 -5.24 34.81
CA VAL A 164 39.77 -6.16 35.95
C VAL A 164 40.83 -7.24 35.79
N THR A 165 40.97 -7.82 34.59
CA THR A 165 42.02 -8.82 34.34
C THR A 165 43.42 -8.24 34.52
N MET A 166 43.67 -7.01 34.05
CA MET A 166 44.95 -6.33 34.20
C MET A 166 45.27 -6.01 35.68
N THR A 167 44.29 -5.50 36.44
CA THR A 167 44.47 -5.21 37.87
C THR A 167 44.75 -6.48 38.68
N THR A 168 44.04 -7.58 38.37
CA THR A 168 44.23 -8.87 39.03
C THR A 168 45.65 -9.41 38.79
N ILE A 169 46.14 -9.34 37.55
CA ILE A 169 47.51 -9.75 37.19
C ILE A 169 48.55 -8.87 37.90
N SER A 170 48.36 -7.55 37.93
CA SER A 170 49.27 -6.63 38.63
C SER A 170 49.34 -6.93 40.13
N SER A 171 48.21 -7.15 40.78
CA SER A 171 48.16 -7.48 42.22
C SER A 171 48.80 -8.83 42.56
N ALA A 172 48.74 -9.81 41.65
CA ALA A 172 49.37 -11.11 41.83
C ALA A 172 50.90 -11.05 41.66
N LEU A 173 51.41 -10.11 40.86
CA LEU A 173 52.84 -9.87 40.68
C LEU A 173 53.47 -9.10 41.84
N GLU A 174 52.72 -8.22 42.50
CA GLU A 174 53.20 -7.46 43.69
C GLU A 174 53.19 -8.28 44.99
N ALA A 175 52.50 -9.44 45.02
CA ALA A 175 52.40 -10.31 46.19
C ALA A 175 53.47 -11.43 46.25
N ASN A 176 54.40 -11.48 45.28
CA ASN A 176 55.54 -12.42 45.19
C ASN A 176 56.86 -11.68 45.35
#